data_AF-A0A5C7TLZ1-F1
#
_entry.id   AF-A0A5C7TLZ1-F1
#
_cell.length_a   1.000
_cell.length_b   1.000
_cell.length_c   1.000
_cell.angle_alpha   90.00
_cell.angle_beta   90.00
_cell.angle_gamma   90.00
#
_symmetry.space_group_name_H-M   'P 1'
#
loop_
_entity.id
_entity.type
_entity.pdbx_description
1 polymer ?
#
loop_
_entity_poly.entity_id
_entity_poly.type
_entity_poly.pdbx_seq_one_letter_code
_entity_poly.pdbx_strand_id
1 'polypeptide(L)'
;MKKGLVIIGSNQYGVVSEFISGIRQDLQSLNMTTELLDLNSPSSIEYQASREDRFDEFDFFISFNAVGLDLSFNGMMLTEVMKRKPVFVFLVDHPLHLITRFIGLNVILLCVDQEHVGFAQLCGIRAHFFPHAVPADMVAGPTEFSGMAQKHGILFPASYFDTAQWRQKLQPVWHQVGHFLENCQSVTRFMQHLQVLPSGNKPATVGLDHNIQLLSIYADFYIRGRQREKILQLCQDSGLAITVVGNGSQQYKNRFPLHQYLDAVPFKTLLSLIQNARFVLHNSPGFELGLHERIVYPMALGTPVVCDLLARPDRILGADYQLLTINNIAGMNAAQYLQIQHENRAMIRQRHTWRYQLQSLMREYHLLAETSAQAVASC
;
A
#
# COMPACT_ATOMS: atom_id res chain seq x y z
N MET A 1 -19.30 -22.94 -4.97
CA MET A 1 -18.64 -21.88 -4.17
C MET A 1 -17.22 -21.76 -4.70
N LYS A 2 -16.74 -20.55 -5.01
CA LYS A 2 -15.38 -20.39 -5.59
C LYS A 2 -14.32 -20.48 -4.50
N LYS A 3 -13.21 -21.15 -4.78
CA LYS A 3 -12.15 -21.43 -3.80
C LYS A 3 -10.84 -20.77 -4.23
N GLY A 4 -10.25 -19.94 -3.36
CA GLY A 4 -8.96 -19.30 -3.60
C GLY A 4 -7.85 -19.81 -2.69
N LEU A 5 -6.60 -19.71 -3.15
CA LEU A 5 -5.42 -19.87 -2.28
C LEU A 5 -4.79 -18.51 -2.03
N VAL A 6 -4.64 -18.13 -0.76
CA VAL A 6 -3.93 -16.91 -0.33
C VAL A 6 -2.54 -17.31 0.14
N ILE A 7 -1.51 -16.74 -0.49
CA ILE A 7 -0.11 -17.02 -0.18
C ILE A 7 0.46 -15.82 0.59
N ILE A 8 1.04 -16.10 1.75
CA ILE A 8 1.66 -15.10 2.62
C ILE A 8 3.07 -15.56 3.02
N GLY A 9 3.99 -14.61 3.13
CA GLY A 9 5.30 -14.82 3.76
C GLY A 9 5.51 -13.85 4.92
N SER A 10 6.76 -13.62 5.31
CA SER A 10 7.06 -12.67 6.37
C SER A 10 6.56 -11.27 6.00
N ASN A 11 5.87 -10.61 6.91
CA ASN A 11 5.40 -9.24 6.70
C ASN A 11 5.70 -8.35 7.92
N GLN A 12 5.99 -7.08 7.64
CA GLN A 12 6.40 -6.13 8.65
C GLN A 12 5.20 -5.74 9.54
N TYR A 13 5.38 -5.84 10.86
CA TYR A 13 4.40 -5.44 11.89
C TYR A 13 3.04 -6.15 11.87
N GLY A 14 2.83 -7.15 11.01
CA GLY A 14 1.55 -7.86 10.91
C GLY A 14 0.48 -7.13 10.08
N VAL A 15 0.82 -6.07 9.34
CA VAL A 15 -0.16 -5.28 8.56
C VAL A 15 -0.82 -6.13 7.47
N VAL A 16 -0.01 -6.88 6.71
CA VAL A 16 -0.50 -7.74 5.64
C VAL A 16 -1.34 -8.90 6.20
N SER A 17 -0.97 -9.42 7.36
CA SER A 17 -1.78 -10.44 8.06
C SER A 17 -3.18 -9.90 8.41
N GLU A 18 -3.27 -8.63 8.85
CA GLU A 18 -4.54 -7.97 9.12
C GLU A 18 -5.37 -7.77 7.84
N PHE A 19 -4.74 -7.35 6.73
CA PHE A 19 -5.42 -7.23 5.44
C PHE A 19 -5.96 -8.57 4.96
N ILE A 20 -5.16 -9.63 5.05
CA ILE A 20 -5.58 -10.99 4.67
C ILE A 20 -6.76 -11.44 5.52
N SER A 21 -6.74 -11.22 6.83
CA SER A 21 -7.88 -11.55 7.69
C SER A 21 -9.16 -10.88 7.20
N GLY A 22 -9.11 -9.56 6.95
CA GLY A 22 -10.24 -8.78 6.43
C GLY A 22 -10.71 -9.22 5.05
N ILE A 23 -9.78 -9.43 4.11
CA ILE A 23 -10.07 -9.87 2.74
C ILE A 23 -10.76 -11.24 2.76
N ARG A 24 -10.25 -12.19 3.56
CA ARG A 24 -10.82 -13.54 3.63
C ARG A 24 -12.24 -13.53 4.19
N GLN A 25 -12.48 -12.73 5.23
CA GLN A 25 -13.81 -12.53 5.80
C GLN A 25 -14.78 -11.90 4.78
N ASP A 26 -14.33 -10.86 4.08
CA ASP A 26 -15.17 -10.16 3.09
C ASP A 26 -15.40 -11.04 1.84
N LEU A 27 -14.44 -11.86 1.41
CA LEU A 27 -14.63 -12.87 0.36
C LEU A 27 -15.67 -13.93 0.76
N GLN A 28 -15.67 -14.39 2.01
CA GLN A 28 -16.68 -15.32 2.53
C GLN A 28 -18.09 -14.73 2.42
N SER A 29 -18.22 -13.44 2.73
CA SER A 29 -19.47 -12.70 2.58
C SER A 29 -19.94 -12.51 1.13
N LEU A 30 -19.08 -12.83 0.16
CA LEU A 30 -19.31 -12.83 -1.29
C LEU A 30 -19.38 -14.26 -1.88
N ASN A 31 -19.61 -15.27 -1.04
CA ASN A 31 -19.74 -16.69 -1.43
C ASN A 31 -18.45 -17.27 -2.06
N MET A 32 -17.29 -16.81 -1.58
CA MET A 32 -15.96 -17.32 -1.93
C MET A 32 -15.23 -17.79 -0.68
N THR A 33 -14.57 -18.95 -0.74
CA THR A 33 -13.73 -19.47 0.35
C THR A 33 -12.27 -19.32 0.01
N THR A 34 -11.43 -19.24 1.04
CA THR A 34 -9.99 -19.14 0.87
C THR A 34 -9.25 -20.03 1.85
N GLU A 35 -8.25 -20.73 1.34
CA GLU A 35 -7.21 -21.36 2.15
C GLU A 35 -6.00 -20.44 2.26
N LEU A 36 -5.24 -20.59 3.34
CA LEU A 36 -4.02 -19.85 3.59
C LEU A 36 -2.82 -20.78 3.47
N LEU A 37 -1.84 -20.37 2.66
CA LEU A 37 -0.49 -20.93 2.65
C LEU A 37 0.46 -19.90 3.27
N ASP A 38 0.89 -20.16 4.50
CA ASP A 38 1.88 -19.32 5.20
C ASP A 38 3.27 -19.94 5.05
N LEU A 39 4.13 -19.26 4.28
CA LEU A 39 5.48 -19.69 3.99
C LEU A 39 6.43 -19.58 5.19
N ASN A 40 5.99 -18.99 6.30
CA ASN A 40 6.74 -19.03 7.57
C ASN A 40 6.33 -20.22 8.45
N SER A 41 5.32 -20.99 8.05
CA SER A 41 4.78 -22.12 8.80
C SER A 41 5.12 -23.43 8.09
N PRO A 42 6.10 -24.21 8.60
CA PRO A 42 6.43 -25.53 8.03
C PRO A 42 5.20 -26.44 7.92
N SER A 43 4.32 -26.43 8.91
CA SER A 43 3.09 -27.21 8.89
C SER A 43 2.10 -26.75 7.80
N SER A 44 2.03 -25.45 7.49
CA SER A 44 1.22 -24.93 6.39
C SER A 44 1.76 -25.39 5.04
N ILE A 45 3.09 -25.35 4.86
CA ILE A 45 3.78 -25.82 3.66
C ILE A 45 3.57 -27.33 3.49
N GLU A 46 3.82 -28.12 4.53
CA GLU A 46 3.63 -29.58 4.53
C GLU A 46 2.18 -29.97 4.23
N TYR A 47 1.22 -29.28 4.86
CA TYR A 47 -0.20 -29.49 4.60
C TYR A 47 -0.51 -29.32 3.10
N GLN A 48 -0.06 -28.21 2.49
CA GLN A 48 -0.30 -27.97 1.06
C GLN A 48 0.47 -28.96 0.17
N ALA A 49 1.71 -29.31 0.53
CA ALA A 49 2.51 -30.28 -0.19
C ALA A 49 1.95 -31.71 -0.16
N SER A 50 1.23 -32.09 0.90
CA SER A 50 0.66 -33.43 1.07
C SER A 50 -0.61 -33.71 0.25
N ARG A 51 -1.19 -32.70 -0.42
CA ARG A 51 -2.45 -32.85 -1.15
C ARG A 51 -2.23 -33.42 -2.54
N GLU A 52 -3.05 -34.40 -2.92
CA GLU A 52 -3.02 -35.05 -4.25
C GLU A 52 -3.42 -34.06 -5.37
N ASP A 53 -4.38 -33.17 -5.09
CA ASP A 53 -4.86 -32.11 -6.01
C ASP A 53 -4.11 -30.79 -5.76
N ARG A 54 -3.04 -30.59 -6.55
CA ARG A 54 -1.85 -29.78 -6.17
C ARG A 54 -1.97 -28.27 -6.26
N PHE A 55 -2.96 -27.77 -6.99
CA PHE A 55 -3.29 -26.34 -7.20
C PHE A 55 -4.52 -26.24 -8.10
N ASP A 56 -4.82 -27.30 -8.85
CA ASP A 56 -5.94 -27.37 -9.79
C ASP A 56 -7.33 -27.34 -9.12
N GLU A 57 -7.42 -27.52 -7.81
CA GLU A 57 -8.68 -27.32 -7.07
C GLU A 57 -9.03 -25.85 -6.78
N PHE A 58 -8.05 -24.93 -6.86
CA PHE A 58 -8.28 -23.51 -6.59
C PHE A 58 -8.73 -22.80 -7.86
N ASP A 59 -9.78 -22.00 -7.79
CA ASP A 59 -10.26 -21.17 -8.89
C ASP A 59 -9.34 -19.96 -9.18
N PHE A 60 -8.66 -19.45 -8.15
CA PHE A 60 -7.79 -18.27 -8.24
C PHE A 60 -6.74 -18.24 -7.12
N PHE A 61 -5.73 -17.40 -7.28
CA PHE A 61 -4.66 -17.21 -6.30
C PHE A 61 -4.53 -15.75 -5.91
N ILE A 62 -4.16 -15.52 -4.65
CA ILE A 62 -3.85 -14.19 -4.11
C ILE A 62 -2.46 -14.24 -3.50
N SER A 63 -1.61 -13.30 -3.86
CA SER A 63 -0.29 -13.11 -3.26
C SER A 63 -0.09 -11.65 -2.89
N PHE A 64 0.57 -11.39 -1.76
CA PHE A 64 1.03 -10.06 -1.40
C PHE A 64 2.50 -9.89 -1.78
N ASN A 65 2.83 -8.78 -2.45
CA ASN A 65 4.19 -8.46 -2.90
C ASN A 65 4.86 -9.58 -3.71
N ALA A 66 4.06 -10.33 -4.49
CA ALA A 66 4.48 -11.46 -5.32
C ALA A 66 5.27 -12.54 -4.56
N VAL A 67 4.98 -12.71 -3.26
CA VAL A 67 5.59 -13.77 -2.46
C VAL A 67 5.03 -15.14 -2.88
N GLY A 68 5.92 -16.11 -3.04
CA GLY A 68 5.58 -17.52 -3.32
C GLY A 68 5.09 -17.80 -4.74
N LEU A 69 5.36 -16.92 -5.70
CA LEU A 69 5.00 -17.16 -7.11
C LEU A 69 5.87 -18.24 -7.78
N ASP A 70 7.02 -18.55 -7.20
CA ASP A 70 8.00 -19.54 -7.63
C ASP A 70 7.84 -20.92 -6.97
N LEU A 71 6.80 -21.09 -6.13
CA LEU A 71 6.57 -22.33 -5.40
C LEU A 71 6.37 -23.53 -6.34
N SER A 72 6.86 -24.68 -5.88
CA SER A 72 6.68 -25.97 -6.55
C SER A 72 6.28 -27.02 -5.53
N PHE A 73 5.16 -27.71 -5.77
CA PHE A 73 4.72 -28.85 -4.97
C PHE A 73 4.67 -30.11 -5.83
N ASN A 74 5.33 -31.17 -5.36
CA ASN A 74 5.41 -32.49 -5.99
C ASN A 74 5.86 -32.47 -7.48
N GLY A 75 6.57 -31.42 -7.91
CA GLY A 75 7.01 -31.22 -9.30
C GLY A 75 6.09 -30.35 -10.19
N MET A 76 5.13 -29.61 -9.62
CA MET A 76 4.20 -28.73 -10.34
C MET A 76 4.47 -27.35 -9.81
N MET A 77 4.95 -26.49 -10.70
CA MET A 77 5.24 -25.11 -10.38
C MET A 77 3.94 -24.31 -10.43
N LEU A 78 3.76 -23.40 -9.48
CA LEU A 78 2.61 -22.50 -9.49
C LEU A 78 2.55 -21.69 -10.78
N THR A 79 3.71 -21.34 -11.36
CA THR A 79 3.85 -20.66 -12.67
C THR A 79 3.11 -21.35 -13.82
N GLU A 80 3.03 -22.68 -13.83
CA GLU A 80 2.27 -23.44 -14.84
C GLU A 80 0.76 -23.33 -14.64
N VAL A 81 0.32 -23.15 -13.39
CA VAL A 81 -1.08 -22.91 -13.05
C VAL A 81 -1.49 -21.48 -13.43
N MET A 82 -0.60 -20.49 -13.27
CA MET A 82 -0.86 -19.09 -13.65
C MET A 82 -1.17 -18.90 -15.13
N LYS A 83 -0.71 -19.83 -15.99
CA LYS A 83 -1.06 -19.80 -17.43
C LYS A 83 -2.54 -20.02 -17.68
N ARG A 84 -3.25 -20.67 -16.75
CA ARG A 84 -4.63 -21.13 -16.91
C ARG A 84 -5.59 -20.50 -15.90
N LYS A 85 -5.07 -19.98 -14.78
CA LYS A 85 -5.88 -19.46 -13.67
C LYS A 85 -5.42 -18.07 -13.25
N PRO A 86 -6.36 -17.20 -12.85
CA PRO A 86 -6.02 -15.85 -12.44
C PRO A 86 -5.22 -15.85 -11.13
N VAL A 87 -4.12 -15.09 -11.15
CA VAL A 87 -3.28 -14.81 -9.98
C VAL A 87 -3.27 -13.31 -9.73
N PHE A 88 -3.88 -12.92 -8.62
CA PHE A 88 -3.97 -11.53 -8.18
C PHE A 88 -2.83 -11.23 -7.22
N VAL A 89 -2.03 -10.21 -7.54
CA VAL A 89 -0.88 -9.81 -6.74
C VAL A 89 -1.13 -8.44 -6.15
N PHE A 90 -1.39 -8.39 -4.85
CA PHE A 90 -1.55 -7.16 -4.09
C PHE A 90 -0.17 -6.55 -3.83
N LEU A 91 0.10 -5.40 -4.44
CA LEU A 91 1.32 -4.65 -4.23
C LEU A 91 1.07 -3.52 -3.23
N VAL A 92 1.66 -3.65 -2.04
CA VAL A 92 1.59 -2.62 -0.99
C VAL A 92 2.72 -1.59 -1.12
N ASP A 93 3.70 -1.87 -1.98
CA ASP A 93 4.85 -1.03 -2.31
C ASP A 93 4.93 -0.79 -3.82
N HIS A 94 5.77 0.18 -4.23
CA HIS A 94 5.99 0.49 -5.63
C HIS A 94 6.52 -0.75 -6.41
N PRO A 95 5.94 -1.12 -7.57
CA PRO A 95 6.27 -2.35 -8.29
C PRO A 95 7.76 -2.49 -8.64
N LEU A 96 8.47 -1.38 -8.86
CA LEU A 96 9.93 -1.32 -9.03
C LEU A 96 10.73 -2.17 -8.02
N HIS A 97 10.33 -2.18 -6.75
CA HIS A 97 11.03 -2.92 -5.68
C HIS A 97 10.86 -4.44 -5.79
N LEU A 98 9.85 -4.88 -6.54
CA LEU A 98 9.35 -6.25 -6.56
C LEU A 98 9.34 -6.86 -7.96
N ILE A 99 9.68 -6.07 -8.99
CA ILE A 99 9.52 -6.42 -10.41
C ILE A 99 10.16 -7.77 -10.77
N THR A 100 11.29 -8.11 -10.16
CA THR A 100 11.98 -9.39 -10.39
C THR A 100 11.18 -10.62 -9.95
N ARG A 101 10.15 -10.45 -9.11
CA ARG A 101 9.31 -11.54 -8.62
C ARG A 101 8.16 -11.90 -9.58
N PHE A 102 7.80 -10.99 -10.49
CA PHE A 102 6.60 -11.17 -11.32
C PHE A 102 6.78 -10.78 -12.78
N ILE A 103 7.91 -10.18 -13.17
CA ILE A 103 8.19 -9.85 -14.57
C ILE A 103 8.14 -11.13 -15.44
N GLY A 104 7.41 -11.06 -16.55
CA GLY A 104 7.21 -12.21 -17.45
C GLY A 104 6.21 -13.26 -16.95
N LEU A 105 5.61 -13.09 -15.76
CA LEU A 105 4.55 -13.98 -15.28
C LEU A 105 3.16 -13.48 -15.71
N ASN A 106 2.24 -14.40 -15.94
CA ASN A 106 0.84 -14.09 -16.23
C ASN A 106 0.08 -13.78 -14.93
N VAL A 107 0.29 -12.58 -14.41
CA VAL A 107 -0.33 -12.09 -13.16
C VAL A 107 -1.13 -10.83 -13.39
N ILE A 108 -2.02 -10.54 -12.45
CA ILE A 108 -2.82 -9.32 -12.40
C ILE A 108 -2.38 -8.54 -11.17
N LEU A 109 -1.67 -7.44 -11.38
CA LEU A 109 -1.21 -6.60 -10.28
C LEU A 109 -2.34 -5.71 -9.77
N LEU A 110 -2.48 -5.66 -8.45
CA LEU A 110 -3.43 -4.81 -7.74
C LEU A 110 -2.61 -3.79 -6.96
N CYS A 111 -2.51 -2.58 -7.49
CA CYS A 111 -1.63 -1.54 -7.00
C CYS A 111 -2.39 -0.51 -6.14
N VAL A 112 -1.83 -0.17 -4.98
CA VAL A 112 -2.39 0.83 -4.06
C VAL A 112 -2.40 2.26 -4.60
N ASP A 113 -1.65 2.53 -5.67
CA ASP A 113 -1.48 3.86 -6.29
C ASP A 113 -1.64 3.81 -7.82
N GLN A 114 -2.24 4.84 -8.42
CA GLN A 114 -2.44 4.92 -9.88
C GLN A 114 -1.14 5.07 -10.69
N GLU A 115 -0.14 5.74 -10.15
CA GLU A 115 1.21 5.84 -10.74
C GLU A 115 1.83 4.45 -10.87
N HIS A 116 1.63 3.57 -9.88
CA HIS A 116 2.14 2.21 -9.89
C HIS A 116 1.47 1.35 -10.96
N VAL A 117 0.17 1.55 -11.18
CA VAL A 117 -0.57 0.96 -12.30
C VAL A 117 0.06 1.39 -13.62
N GLY A 118 0.27 2.70 -13.79
CA GLY A 118 0.93 3.24 -14.98
C GLY A 118 2.31 2.63 -15.20
N PHE A 119 3.13 2.55 -14.15
CA PHE A 119 4.45 1.90 -14.20
C PHE A 119 4.34 0.44 -14.67
N ALA A 120 3.47 -0.36 -14.06
CA ALA A 120 3.31 -1.78 -14.39
C ALA A 120 2.83 -1.98 -15.84
N GLN A 121 1.86 -1.18 -16.29
CA GLN A 121 1.35 -1.21 -17.67
C GLN A 121 2.43 -0.84 -18.69
N LEU A 122 3.32 0.11 -18.36
CA LEU A 122 4.48 0.45 -19.18
C LEU A 122 5.50 -0.70 -19.28
N CYS A 123 5.59 -1.54 -18.26
CA CYS A 123 6.36 -2.79 -18.30
C CYS A 123 5.61 -3.94 -19.02
N GLY A 124 4.44 -3.68 -19.61
CA GLY A 124 3.64 -4.70 -20.30
C GLY A 124 2.89 -5.64 -19.36
N ILE A 125 2.70 -5.26 -18.10
CA ILE A 125 2.07 -6.10 -17.08
C ILE A 125 0.65 -5.59 -16.82
N ARG A 126 -0.32 -6.52 -16.75
CA ARG A 126 -1.70 -6.16 -16.40
C ARG A 126 -1.75 -5.67 -14.96
N ALA A 127 -2.25 -4.46 -14.77
CA ALA A 127 -2.37 -3.84 -13.46
C ALA A 127 -3.65 -3.03 -13.33
N HIS A 128 -4.22 -3.04 -12.12
CA HIS A 128 -5.42 -2.30 -11.74
C HIS A 128 -5.17 -1.51 -10.46
N PHE A 129 -5.81 -0.35 -10.37
CA PHE A 129 -5.82 0.44 -9.17
C PHE A 129 -6.70 -0.25 -8.12
N PHE A 130 -6.10 -0.60 -7.00
CA PHE A 130 -6.73 -1.33 -5.90
C PHE A 130 -6.23 -0.73 -4.57
N PRO A 131 -6.84 0.39 -4.13
CA PRO A 131 -6.42 1.06 -2.91
C PRO A 131 -6.63 0.18 -1.67
N HIS A 132 -5.90 0.47 -0.61
CA HIS A 132 -6.12 -0.20 0.67
C HIS A 132 -7.51 0.13 1.21
N ALA A 133 -8.08 -0.83 1.91
CA ALA A 133 -9.41 -0.74 2.49
C ALA A 133 -9.41 -1.34 3.90
N VAL A 134 -10.57 -1.27 4.56
CA VAL A 134 -10.78 -1.89 5.88
C VAL A 134 -11.73 -3.09 5.77
N PRO A 135 -11.70 -4.04 6.72
CA PRO A 135 -12.74 -5.05 6.83
C PRO A 135 -14.15 -4.42 6.90
N ALA A 136 -15.14 -4.99 6.20
CA ALA A 136 -16.49 -4.40 6.17
C ALA A 136 -17.16 -4.37 7.55
N ASP A 137 -16.83 -5.30 8.44
CA ASP A 137 -17.32 -5.38 9.81
C ASP A 137 -16.76 -4.28 10.72
N MET A 138 -15.52 -3.83 10.50
CA MET A 138 -14.91 -2.70 11.23
C MET A 138 -15.75 -1.42 11.11
N VAL A 139 -16.48 -1.28 10.01
CA VAL A 139 -17.35 -0.14 9.69
C VAL A 139 -18.84 -0.50 9.72
N ALA A 140 -19.19 -1.68 10.23
CA ALA A 140 -20.57 -2.10 10.38
C ALA A 140 -21.22 -1.41 11.59
N GLY A 141 -22.43 -0.89 11.38
CA GLY A 141 -23.24 -0.31 12.46
C GLY A 141 -22.82 1.09 12.92
N PRO A 142 -23.57 1.66 13.87
CA PRO A 142 -23.23 2.93 14.50
C PRO A 142 -21.99 2.77 15.40
N THR A 143 -21.26 3.87 15.58
CA THR A 143 -20.10 3.92 16.48
C THR A 143 -20.11 5.27 17.19
N GLU A 144 -19.96 5.24 18.51
CA GLU A 144 -19.74 6.45 19.29
C GLU A 144 -18.26 6.82 19.23
N PHE A 145 -17.98 8.07 18.85
CA PHE A 145 -16.63 8.58 18.78
C PHE A 145 -16.29 9.41 20.00
N SER A 146 -15.07 9.23 20.51
CA SER A 146 -14.51 10.14 21.50
C SER A 146 -14.32 11.52 20.88
N GLY A 147 -14.74 12.56 21.61
CA GLY A 147 -14.61 13.94 21.19
C GLY A 147 -13.17 14.44 21.20
N MET A 148 -12.92 15.57 20.52
CA MET A 148 -11.58 16.14 20.34
C MET A 148 -10.78 16.33 21.64
N ALA A 149 -11.45 16.68 22.75
CA ALA A 149 -10.84 16.91 24.05
C ALA A 149 -10.36 15.63 24.75
N GLN A 150 -10.94 14.48 24.41
CA GLN A 150 -10.59 13.16 24.97
C GLN A 150 -9.42 12.49 24.22
N LYS A 151 -9.02 13.06 23.07
CA LYS A 151 -7.94 12.55 22.23
C LYS A 151 -6.70 13.43 22.33
N HIS A 152 -5.53 12.85 22.04
CA HIS A 152 -4.24 13.48 22.34
C HIS A 152 -3.35 13.62 21.12
N GLY A 153 -2.68 14.77 20.99
CA GLY A 153 -1.56 14.98 20.08
C GLY A 153 -1.82 14.67 18.61
N ILE A 154 -0.74 14.56 17.86
CA ILE A 154 -0.75 14.19 16.45
C ILE A 154 0.19 13.00 16.29
N LEU A 155 -0.35 11.88 15.81
CA LEU A 155 0.42 10.67 15.56
C LEU A 155 0.93 10.68 14.11
N PHE A 156 2.20 10.38 13.90
CA PHE A 156 2.80 10.22 12.58
C PHE A 156 3.40 8.82 12.42
N PRO A 157 2.63 7.86 11.84
CA PRO A 157 3.13 6.53 11.56
C PRO A 157 4.10 6.54 10.37
N ALA A 158 5.39 6.67 10.66
CA ALA A 158 6.45 6.79 9.66
C ALA A 158 7.76 6.15 10.15
N SER A 159 8.38 5.35 9.29
CA SER A 159 9.71 4.80 9.53
C SER A 159 10.81 5.79 9.16
N TYR A 160 12.01 5.56 9.67
CA TYR A 160 13.19 6.30 9.29
C TYR A 160 13.76 5.85 7.95
N PHE A 161 14.22 6.82 7.17
CA PHE A 161 15.05 6.61 6.00
C PHE A 161 16.26 7.52 6.12
N ASP A 162 17.45 6.92 6.10
CA ASP A 162 18.70 7.66 6.20
C ASP A 162 19.02 8.35 4.88
N THR A 163 18.63 9.61 4.77
CA THR A 163 18.84 10.40 3.55
C THR A 163 20.32 10.53 3.19
N ALA A 164 21.22 10.61 4.18
CA ALA A 164 22.66 10.68 3.96
C ALA A 164 23.19 9.36 3.39
N GLN A 165 22.77 8.22 3.92
CA GLN A 165 23.12 6.89 3.41
C GLN A 165 22.66 6.71 1.96
N TRP A 166 21.42 7.06 1.64
CA TRP A 166 20.92 6.90 0.26
C TRP A 166 21.59 7.89 -0.70
N ARG A 167 21.86 9.12 -0.26
CA ARG A 167 22.68 10.07 -1.01
C ARG A 167 24.11 9.56 -1.23
N GLN A 168 24.68 8.84 -0.27
CA GLN A 168 26.00 8.20 -0.40
C GLN A 168 25.99 7.15 -1.50
N LYS A 169 24.98 6.26 -1.52
CA LYS A 169 24.82 5.26 -2.58
C LYS A 169 24.61 5.88 -3.96
N LEU A 170 24.02 7.07 -4.02
CA LEU A 170 23.82 7.84 -5.26
C LEU A 170 25.04 8.69 -5.68
N GLN A 171 26.10 8.78 -4.87
CA GLN A 171 27.27 9.66 -5.16
C GLN A 171 27.86 9.49 -6.56
N PRO A 172 28.06 8.27 -7.10
CA PRO A 172 28.69 8.09 -8.40
C PRO A 172 27.98 8.84 -9.54
N VAL A 173 26.65 9.02 -9.43
CA VAL A 173 25.83 9.71 -10.44
C VAL A 173 25.21 11.01 -9.93
N TRP A 174 25.48 11.41 -8.68
CA TRP A 174 24.83 12.55 -8.04
C TRP A 174 25.01 13.86 -8.81
N HIS A 175 26.18 14.07 -9.43
CA HIS A 175 26.45 15.25 -10.25
C HIS A 175 25.50 15.37 -11.46
N GLN A 176 24.94 14.26 -11.95
CA GLN A 176 24.01 14.22 -13.08
C GLN A 176 22.57 14.34 -12.61
N VAL A 177 22.21 13.62 -11.55
CA VAL A 177 20.80 13.47 -11.14
C VAL A 177 20.41 14.26 -9.90
N GLY A 178 21.37 14.77 -9.13
CA GLY A 178 21.14 15.36 -7.81
C GLY A 178 20.18 16.54 -7.84
N HIS A 179 20.39 17.49 -8.75
CA HIS A 179 19.50 18.65 -8.89
C HIS A 179 18.05 18.24 -9.20
N PHE A 180 17.87 17.21 -10.05
CA PHE A 180 16.56 16.68 -10.36
C PHE A 180 15.95 15.96 -9.14
N LEU A 181 16.70 15.07 -8.49
CA LEU A 181 16.24 14.33 -7.31
C LEU A 181 15.81 15.26 -6.17
N GLU A 182 16.51 16.38 -5.96
CA GLU A 182 16.19 17.39 -4.94
C GLU A 182 14.84 18.08 -5.16
N ASN A 183 14.29 17.99 -6.37
CA ASN A 183 12.98 18.55 -6.74
C ASN A 183 11.94 17.48 -7.12
N CYS A 184 12.38 16.24 -7.34
CA CYS A 184 11.52 15.13 -7.76
C CYS A 184 10.59 14.67 -6.65
N GLN A 185 9.33 14.39 -6.96
CA GLN A 185 8.32 13.96 -5.99
C GLN A 185 8.18 12.44 -5.90
N SER A 186 8.32 11.70 -7.00
CA SER A 186 8.18 10.25 -7.02
C SER A 186 9.29 9.56 -7.82
N VAL A 187 9.50 8.27 -7.59
CA VAL A 187 10.47 7.48 -8.34
C VAL A 187 10.09 7.34 -9.82
N THR A 188 8.80 7.30 -10.17
CA THR A 188 8.38 7.27 -11.58
C THR A 188 8.83 8.53 -12.32
N ARG A 189 8.74 9.70 -11.69
CA ARG A 189 9.25 10.95 -12.28
C ARG A 189 10.76 10.91 -12.48
N PHE A 190 11.48 10.28 -11.56
CA PHE A 190 12.90 10.01 -11.71
C PHE A 190 13.20 9.08 -12.89
N MET A 191 12.48 7.97 -13.02
CA MET A 191 12.67 7.04 -14.14
C MET A 191 12.28 7.66 -15.49
N GLN A 192 11.29 8.55 -15.53
CA GLN A 192 10.96 9.35 -16.71
C GLN A 192 12.08 10.32 -17.08
N HIS A 193 12.73 10.95 -16.08
CA HIS A 193 13.89 11.82 -16.32
C HIS A 193 15.08 11.03 -16.89
N LEU A 194 15.28 9.79 -16.43
CA LEU A 194 16.26 8.85 -17.00
C LEU A 194 15.85 8.28 -18.36
N GLN A 195 14.67 8.62 -18.87
CA GLN A 195 14.10 8.11 -20.13
C GLN A 195 13.90 6.58 -20.16
N VAL A 196 13.77 5.98 -18.99
CA VAL A 196 13.47 4.55 -18.80
C VAL A 196 11.98 4.30 -18.94
N LEU A 197 11.17 5.31 -18.59
CA LEU A 197 9.73 5.33 -18.79
C LEU A 197 9.36 6.48 -19.75
N PRO A 198 8.33 6.31 -20.59
CA PRO A 198 7.85 7.40 -21.41
C PRO A 198 7.30 8.56 -20.58
N SER A 199 7.37 9.77 -21.14
CA SER A 199 6.88 11.01 -20.52
C SER A 199 6.12 11.85 -21.55
N GLY A 200 4.78 11.82 -21.47
CA GLY A 200 3.91 12.43 -22.47
C GLY A 200 4.14 11.79 -23.84
N ASN A 201 4.47 12.60 -24.84
CA ASN A 201 4.75 12.12 -26.21
C ASN A 201 6.20 11.62 -26.40
N LYS A 202 7.03 11.62 -25.35
CA LYS A 202 8.41 11.14 -25.42
C LYS A 202 8.45 9.64 -25.08
N PRO A 203 8.83 8.76 -26.02
CA PRO A 203 8.97 7.33 -25.72
C PRO A 203 10.14 7.06 -24.77
N ALA A 204 10.13 5.90 -24.12
CA ALA A 204 11.32 5.42 -23.43
C ALA A 204 12.43 5.12 -24.44
N THR A 205 13.65 5.55 -24.13
CA THR A 205 14.85 5.37 -24.96
C THR A 205 15.93 4.56 -24.26
N VAL A 206 15.76 4.33 -22.96
CA VAL A 206 16.68 3.56 -22.11
C VAL A 206 15.95 2.33 -21.59
N GLY A 207 16.58 1.16 -21.67
CA GLY A 207 16.03 -0.07 -21.11
C GLY A 207 16.11 -0.09 -19.58
N LEU A 208 15.12 -0.71 -18.91
CA LEU A 208 15.20 -0.98 -17.48
C LEU A 208 16.09 -2.20 -17.22
N ASP A 209 17.37 -1.96 -17.00
CA ASP A 209 18.31 -2.98 -16.54
C ASP A 209 18.43 -3.00 -15.00
N HIS A 210 19.24 -3.93 -14.49
CA HIS A 210 19.46 -4.09 -13.06
C HIS A 210 20.11 -2.84 -12.39
N ASN A 211 21.03 -2.17 -13.07
CA ASN A 211 21.73 -1.00 -12.51
C ASN A 211 20.77 0.19 -12.41
N ILE A 212 19.95 0.40 -13.43
CA ILE A 212 18.91 1.43 -13.45
C ILE A 212 17.83 1.12 -12.42
N GLN A 213 17.44 -0.14 -12.27
CA GLN A 213 16.52 -0.57 -11.22
C GLN A 213 17.08 -0.22 -9.84
N LEU A 214 18.31 -0.64 -9.53
CA LEU A 214 18.97 -0.34 -8.25
C LEU A 214 19.09 1.17 -8.01
N LEU A 215 19.50 1.92 -9.02
CA LEU A 215 19.60 3.37 -8.96
C LEU A 215 18.24 4.01 -8.61
N SER A 216 17.18 3.54 -9.26
CA SER A 216 15.81 4.01 -9.05
C SER A 216 15.30 3.65 -7.65
N ILE A 217 15.64 2.48 -7.13
CA ILE A 217 15.33 2.08 -5.75
C ILE A 217 16.03 3.02 -4.74
N TYR A 218 17.31 3.35 -4.95
CA TYR A 218 18.04 4.28 -4.08
C TYR A 218 17.44 5.69 -4.15
N ALA A 219 17.06 6.13 -5.35
CA ALA A 219 16.34 7.38 -5.54
C ALA A 219 15.00 7.41 -4.79
N ASP A 220 14.20 6.35 -4.86
CA ASP A 220 12.94 6.25 -4.13
C ASP A 220 13.14 6.38 -2.61
N PHE A 221 14.08 5.62 -2.03
CA PHE A 221 14.36 5.73 -0.60
C PHE A 221 14.89 7.12 -0.19
N TYR A 222 15.72 7.73 -1.02
CA TYR A 222 16.18 9.11 -0.81
C TYR A 222 15.00 10.10 -0.83
N ILE A 223 14.12 10.02 -1.84
CA ILE A 223 12.94 10.87 -1.99
C ILE A 223 12.02 10.72 -0.76
N ARG A 224 11.75 9.48 -0.34
CA ARG A 224 10.92 9.17 0.84
C ARG A 224 11.50 9.76 2.13
N GLY A 225 12.80 9.59 2.35
CA GLY A 225 13.48 10.17 3.52
C GLY A 225 13.43 11.69 3.51
N ARG A 226 13.78 12.32 2.39
CA ARG A 226 13.78 13.79 2.25
C ARG A 226 12.38 14.37 2.47
N GLN A 227 11.33 13.75 1.95
CA GLN A 227 9.95 14.20 2.18
C GLN A 227 9.54 14.07 3.65
N ARG A 228 9.89 12.98 4.34
CA ARG A 228 9.62 12.82 5.78
C ARG A 228 10.35 13.88 6.60
N GLU A 229 11.62 14.13 6.32
CA GLU A 229 12.40 15.18 6.98
C GLU A 229 11.80 16.58 6.78
N LYS A 230 11.27 16.90 5.59
CA LYS A 230 10.58 18.17 5.33
C LYS A 230 9.36 18.36 6.23
N ILE A 231 8.61 17.30 6.49
CA ILE A 231 7.43 17.33 7.38
C ILE A 231 7.85 17.54 8.83
N LEU A 232 8.87 16.80 9.29
CA LEU A 232 9.40 16.97 10.64
C LEU A 232 9.90 18.41 10.85
N GLN A 233 10.65 18.94 9.88
CA GLN A 233 11.11 20.32 9.90
C GLN A 233 9.95 21.32 9.97
N LEU A 234 8.93 21.16 9.10
CA LEU A 234 7.77 22.04 9.07
C LEU A 234 7.01 22.05 10.42
N CYS A 235 6.79 20.87 11.00
CA CYS A 235 6.16 20.76 12.32
C CYS A 235 7.02 21.44 13.40
N GLN A 236 8.35 21.22 13.38
CA GLN A 236 9.27 21.83 14.33
C GLN A 236 9.30 23.36 14.23
N ASP A 237 9.40 23.90 13.02
CA ASP A 237 9.43 25.35 12.76
C ASP A 237 8.12 26.02 13.16
N SER A 238 7.01 25.28 13.08
CA SER A 238 5.68 25.74 13.49
C SER A 238 5.39 25.54 14.99
N GLY A 239 6.35 25.00 15.76
CA GLY A 239 6.15 24.69 17.18
C GLY A 239 5.16 23.54 17.44
N LEU A 240 4.86 22.74 16.43
CA LEU A 240 3.90 21.63 16.50
C LEU A 240 4.61 20.33 16.88
N ALA A 241 4.50 19.93 18.14
CA ALA A 241 4.99 18.64 18.60
C ALA A 241 4.09 17.50 18.09
N ILE A 242 4.72 16.44 17.56
CA ILE A 242 4.06 15.23 17.07
C ILE A 242 4.73 13.99 17.68
N THR A 243 4.04 12.85 17.63
CA THR A 243 4.56 11.55 18.03
C THR A 243 4.82 10.70 16.79
N VAL A 244 6.09 10.43 16.47
CA VAL A 244 6.49 9.61 15.34
C VAL A 244 6.66 8.17 15.79
N VAL A 245 5.98 7.23 15.11
CA VAL A 245 6.05 5.79 15.42
C VAL A 245 6.45 5.01 14.17
N GLY A 246 7.51 4.21 14.24
CA GLY A 246 7.98 3.45 13.09
C GLY A 246 9.41 2.94 13.22
N ASN A 247 9.86 2.17 12.22
CA ASN A 247 11.18 1.54 12.27
C ASN A 247 12.28 2.58 12.36
N GLY A 248 13.14 2.50 13.37
CA GLY A 248 14.24 3.44 13.53
C GLY A 248 13.80 4.90 13.63
N SER A 249 12.59 5.20 14.11
CA SER A 249 12.12 6.58 14.22
C SER A 249 13.01 7.44 15.14
N GLN A 250 13.62 6.84 16.18
CA GLN A 250 14.48 7.50 17.17
C GLN A 250 15.67 8.24 16.54
N GLN A 251 16.10 7.82 15.35
CA GLN A 251 17.24 8.35 14.62
C GLN A 251 17.01 9.81 14.19
N TYR A 252 15.75 10.25 14.09
CA TYR A 252 15.40 11.65 13.82
C TYR A 252 15.62 12.59 15.02
N LYS A 253 15.72 12.06 16.25
CA LYS A 253 15.66 12.84 17.50
C LYS A 253 16.70 13.96 17.60
N ASN A 254 17.93 13.71 17.16
CA ASN A 254 19.00 14.70 17.25
C ASN A 254 18.78 15.90 16.30
N ARG A 255 18.14 15.65 15.15
CA ARG A 255 17.87 16.68 14.14
C ARG A 255 16.55 17.39 14.36
N PHE A 256 15.56 16.70 14.91
CA PHE A 256 14.22 17.22 15.16
C PHE A 256 13.78 16.95 16.62
N PRO A 257 14.39 17.63 17.61
CA PRO A 257 14.20 17.33 19.03
C PRO A 257 12.82 17.71 19.60
N LEU A 258 12.01 18.50 18.90
CA LEU A 258 10.66 18.88 19.39
C LEU A 258 9.71 17.69 19.49
N HIS A 259 9.93 16.64 18.70
CA HIS A 259 8.99 15.53 18.56
C HIS A 259 9.27 14.39 19.54
N GLN A 260 8.24 13.58 19.78
CA GLN A 260 8.39 12.30 20.47
C GLN A 260 8.59 11.19 19.44
N TYR A 261 9.47 10.25 19.76
CA TYR A 261 9.77 9.11 18.91
C TYR A 261 9.47 7.82 19.66
N LEU A 262 8.81 6.88 18.99
CA LEU A 262 8.49 5.54 19.47
C LEU A 262 8.96 4.52 18.44
N ASP A 263 9.47 3.39 18.93
CA ASP A 263 9.82 2.26 18.06
C ASP A 263 8.58 1.73 17.35
N ALA A 264 8.80 0.99 16.26
CA ALA A 264 7.69 0.36 15.57
C ALA A 264 6.98 -0.64 16.46
N VAL A 265 5.65 -0.63 16.39
CA VAL A 265 4.77 -1.52 17.15
C VAL A 265 3.99 -2.42 16.20
N PRO A 266 3.49 -3.58 16.67
CA PRO A 266 2.55 -4.39 15.90
C PRO A 266 1.36 -3.57 15.42
N PHE A 267 0.82 -3.90 14.24
CA PHE A 267 -0.24 -3.11 13.61
C PHE A 267 -1.47 -2.95 14.50
N LYS A 268 -1.88 -4.00 15.21
CA LYS A 268 -2.98 -3.93 16.19
C LYS A 268 -2.75 -2.89 17.29
N THR A 269 -1.53 -2.80 17.80
CA THR A 269 -1.13 -1.77 18.77
C THR A 269 -1.13 -0.38 18.12
N LEU A 270 -0.69 -0.27 16.87
CA LEU A 270 -0.76 0.98 16.11
C LEU A 270 -2.21 1.46 15.94
N LEU A 271 -3.17 0.55 15.70
CA LEU A 271 -4.60 0.90 15.62
C LEU A 271 -5.11 1.54 16.92
N SER A 272 -4.69 1.03 18.08
CA SER A 272 -5.02 1.65 19.37
C SER A 272 -4.40 3.04 19.54
N LEU A 273 -3.15 3.23 19.10
CA LEU A 273 -2.52 4.56 19.08
C LEU A 273 -3.28 5.52 18.15
N ILE A 274 -3.66 5.06 16.95
CA ILE A 274 -4.46 5.82 15.99
C ILE A 274 -5.79 6.23 16.62
N GLN A 275 -6.49 5.32 17.29
CA GLN A 275 -7.78 5.61 17.90
C GLN A 275 -7.69 6.65 19.03
N ASN A 276 -6.58 6.66 19.78
CA ASN A 276 -6.37 7.62 20.88
C ASN A 276 -5.78 8.96 20.43
N ALA A 277 -5.17 9.00 19.25
CA ALA A 277 -4.62 10.22 18.68
C ALA A 277 -5.73 11.21 18.29
N ARG A 278 -5.49 12.51 18.44
CA ARG A 278 -6.42 13.55 17.98
C ARG A 278 -6.37 13.69 16.46
N PHE A 279 -5.19 13.58 15.88
CA PHE A 279 -5.02 13.54 14.43
C PHE A 279 -3.99 12.49 14.06
N VAL A 280 -4.14 11.91 12.88
CA VAL A 280 -3.06 11.17 12.22
C VAL A 280 -2.47 12.05 11.14
N LEU A 281 -1.19 12.41 11.26
CA LEU A 281 -0.45 13.03 10.19
C LEU A 281 -0.08 11.97 9.16
N HIS A 282 -0.36 12.26 7.89
CA HIS A 282 -0.10 11.36 6.79
C HIS A 282 0.82 12.01 5.77
N ASN A 283 1.76 11.21 5.29
CA ASN A 283 2.52 11.48 4.08
C ASN A 283 2.64 10.22 3.22
N SER A 284 2.65 10.43 1.91
CA SER A 284 2.66 9.37 0.91
C SER A 284 3.73 9.63 -0.17
N PRO A 285 5.02 9.71 0.22
CA PRO A 285 6.08 9.93 -0.76
C PRO A 285 6.12 8.78 -1.77
N GLY A 286 5.87 9.08 -3.05
CA GLY A 286 5.77 8.07 -4.12
C GLY A 286 4.44 7.30 -4.16
N PHE A 287 3.42 7.83 -3.50
CA PHE A 287 2.06 7.31 -3.47
C PHE A 287 1.00 8.45 -3.46
N GLU A 288 1.28 9.52 -4.19
CA GLU A 288 0.48 10.76 -4.20
C GLU A 288 -0.91 10.59 -4.82
N LEU A 289 -1.12 9.52 -5.60
CA LEU A 289 -2.39 9.15 -6.25
C LEU A 289 -2.90 7.80 -5.73
N GLY A 290 -2.53 7.46 -4.50
CA GLY A 290 -2.85 6.22 -3.82
C GLY A 290 -3.57 6.46 -2.50
N LEU A 291 -4.22 5.41 -2.01
CA LEU A 291 -4.94 5.44 -0.74
C LEU A 291 -4.46 4.29 0.14
N HIS A 292 -3.71 4.64 1.17
CA HIS A 292 -3.07 3.71 2.09
C HIS A 292 -3.89 3.45 3.36
N GLU A 293 -3.50 2.38 4.05
CA GLU A 293 -4.02 2.00 5.36
C GLU A 293 -3.87 3.11 6.40
N ARG A 294 -2.80 3.91 6.29
CA ARG A 294 -2.54 5.09 7.11
C ARG A 294 -3.54 6.24 6.89
N ILE A 295 -4.46 6.12 5.93
CA ILE A 295 -5.60 7.03 5.74
C ILE A 295 -6.91 6.32 6.11
N VAL A 296 -7.17 5.16 5.52
CA VAL A 296 -8.49 4.50 5.66
C VAL A 296 -8.75 3.93 7.05
N TYR A 297 -7.73 3.40 7.73
CA TYR A 297 -7.90 2.89 9.10
C TYR A 297 -8.16 4.00 10.12
N PRO A 298 -7.39 5.11 10.16
CA PRO A 298 -7.73 6.25 11.01
C PRO A 298 -9.14 6.78 10.77
N MET A 299 -9.52 6.96 9.50
CA MET A 299 -10.88 7.39 9.15
C MET A 299 -11.95 6.42 9.64
N ALA A 300 -11.73 5.10 9.49
CA ALA A 300 -12.63 4.08 10.01
C ALA A 300 -12.75 4.13 11.54
N LEU A 301 -11.63 4.36 12.25
CA LEU A 301 -11.55 4.42 13.71
C LEU A 301 -11.98 5.78 14.30
N GLY A 302 -12.40 6.73 13.46
CA GLY A 302 -12.81 8.06 13.91
C GLY A 302 -11.65 8.93 14.36
N THR A 303 -10.50 8.84 13.69
CA THR A 303 -9.39 9.79 13.87
C THR A 303 -9.17 10.52 12.56
N PRO A 304 -9.44 11.83 12.50
CA PRO A 304 -9.22 12.61 11.29
C PRO A 304 -7.76 12.59 10.84
N VAL A 305 -7.57 12.54 9.52
CA VAL A 305 -6.26 12.47 8.88
C VAL A 305 -5.86 13.85 8.39
N VAL A 306 -4.67 14.29 8.76
CA VAL A 306 -4.04 15.53 8.34
C VAL A 306 -3.00 15.18 7.29
N CYS A 307 -3.12 15.73 6.09
CA CYS A 307 -2.18 15.50 5.01
C CYS A 307 -1.15 16.62 4.94
N ASP A 308 0.04 16.29 4.43
CA ASP A 308 0.97 17.30 3.93
C ASP A 308 0.45 17.92 2.61
N LEU A 309 1.20 18.87 2.05
CA LEU A 309 0.82 19.56 0.81
C LEU A 309 0.88 18.67 -0.44
N LEU A 310 1.54 17.51 -0.38
CA LEU A 310 1.81 16.66 -1.55
C LEU A 310 0.85 15.47 -1.64
N ALA A 311 0.43 14.91 -0.52
CA ALA A 311 -0.59 13.87 -0.48
C ALA A 311 -1.94 14.44 -0.92
N ARG A 312 -2.56 13.81 -1.93
CA ARG A 312 -3.83 14.24 -2.52
C ARG A 312 -4.91 13.17 -2.45
N PRO A 313 -5.25 12.66 -1.25
CA PRO A 313 -6.27 11.63 -1.11
C PRO A 313 -7.66 12.13 -1.56
N ASP A 314 -7.89 13.44 -1.58
CA ASP A 314 -9.08 14.07 -2.15
C ASP A 314 -9.32 13.67 -3.62
N ARG A 315 -8.26 13.39 -4.39
CA ARG A 315 -8.38 12.92 -5.78
C ARG A 315 -8.96 11.50 -5.89
N ILE A 316 -8.92 10.73 -4.82
CA ILE A 316 -9.37 9.33 -4.77
C ILE A 316 -10.66 9.20 -3.97
N LEU A 317 -10.73 9.88 -2.83
CA LEU A 317 -11.89 9.91 -1.93
C LEU A 317 -13.05 10.74 -2.51
N GLY A 318 -12.75 11.68 -3.40
CA GLY A 318 -13.72 12.49 -4.12
C GLY A 318 -14.01 13.83 -3.45
N ALA A 319 -14.87 14.64 -4.10
CA ALA A 319 -15.14 16.03 -3.71
C ALA A 319 -15.81 16.17 -2.32
N ASP A 320 -16.47 15.12 -1.83
CA ASP A 320 -17.10 15.10 -0.51
C ASP A 320 -16.09 14.95 0.64
N TYR A 321 -14.82 14.64 0.33
CA TYR A 321 -13.77 14.51 1.33
C TYR A 321 -13.21 15.88 1.73
N GLN A 322 -13.27 16.18 3.03
CA GLN A 322 -12.61 17.36 3.58
C GLN A 322 -11.12 17.09 3.81
N LEU A 323 -10.28 17.62 2.92
CA LEU A 323 -8.83 17.60 3.11
C LEU A 323 -8.43 18.48 4.29
N LEU A 324 -7.81 17.87 5.31
CA LEU A 324 -7.23 18.59 6.43
C LEU A 324 -5.72 18.77 6.23
N THR A 325 -5.23 19.97 6.50
CA THR A 325 -3.80 20.27 6.56
C THR A 325 -3.41 20.76 7.95
N ILE A 326 -2.11 20.81 8.24
CA ILE A 326 -1.56 21.35 9.50
C ILE A 326 -2.10 22.77 9.77
N ASN A 327 -2.33 23.58 8.73
CA ASN A 327 -2.85 24.94 8.88
C ASN A 327 -4.35 24.96 9.24
N ASN A 328 -5.12 23.98 8.78
CA ASN A 328 -6.57 23.95 8.98
C ASN A 328 -6.99 23.41 10.36
N ILE A 329 -6.14 22.62 11.01
CA ILE A 329 -6.50 22.00 12.31
C ILE A 329 -6.41 22.97 13.49
N ALA A 330 -5.70 24.09 13.37
CA ALA A 330 -5.50 25.04 14.49
C ALA A 330 -6.80 25.71 14.96
N GLY A 331 -7.78 25.90 14.07
CA GLY A 331 -9.08 26.53 14.37
C GLY A 331 -10.25 25.55 14.54
N MET A 332 -9.99 24.24 14.53
CA MET A 332 -11.05 23.24 14.54
C MET A 332 -11.76 23.17 15.90
N ASN A 333 -13.08 23.30 15.89
CA ASN A 333 -13.90 23.13 17.11
C ASN A 333 -14.42 21.69 17.26
N ALA A 334 -14.96 21.38 18.44
CA ALA A 334 -15.43 20.03 18.77
C ALA A 334 -16.57 19.52 17.88
N ALA A 335 -17.47 20.41 17.43
CA ALA A 335 -18.58 20.03 16.56
C ALA A 335 -18.09 19.69 15.14
N GLN A 336 -17.20 20.52 14.59
CA GLN A 336 -16.54 20.24 13.31
C GLN A 336 -15.75 18.94 13.36
N TYR A 337 -15.02 18.70 14.45
CA TYR A 337 -14.25 17.47 14.65
C TYR A 337 -15.14 16.22 14.63
N LEU A 338 -16.25 16.23 15.38
CA LEU A 338 -17.23 15.13 15.38
C LEU A 338 -17.86 14.92 14.01
N GLN A 339 -18.25 16.01 13.33
CA GLN A 339 -18.80 15.94 11.99
C GLN A 339 -17.83 15.23 11.03
N ILE A 340 -16.56 15.61 11.01
CA ILE A 340 -15.52 14.99 10.19
C ILE A 340 -15.36 13.50 10.51
N GLN A 341 -15.42 13.10 11.79
CA GLN A 341 -15.34 11.68 12.17
C GLN A 341 -16.49 10.87 11.56
N HIS A 342 -17.72 11.39 11.62
CA HIS A 342 -18.89 10.73 11.05
C HIS A 342 -18.85 10.69 9.52
N GLU A 343 -18.51 11.79 8.85
CA GLU A 343 -18.39 11.87 7.39
C GLU A 343 -17.31 10.92 6.87
N ASN A 344 -16.12 10.94 7.47
CA ASN A 344 -15.02 10.05 7.11
C ASN A 344 -15.42 8.58 7.26
N ARG A 345 -16.01 8.19 8.39
CA ARG A 345 -16.42 6.79 8.60
C ARG A 345 -17.54 6.37 7.63
N ALA A 346 -18.50 7.24 7.35
CA ALA A 346 -19.55 6.98 6.38
C ALA A 346 -18.97 6.76 4.97
N MET A 347 -18.00 7.59 4.57
CA MET A 347 -17.27 7.44 3.31
C MET A 347 -16.52 6.10 3.23
N ILE A 348 -15.76 5.74 4.26
CA ILE A 348 -15.05 4.46 4.30
C ILE A 348 -16.05 3.29 4.20
N ARG A 349 -17.15 3.34 4.95
CA ARG A 349 -18.20 2.32 4.92
C ARG A 349 -18.79 2.12 3.53
N GLN A 350 -18.98 3.20 2.77
CA GLN A 350 -19.62 3.15 1.45
C GLN A 350 -18.67 2.70 0.34
N ARG A 351 -17.38 3.06 0.38
CA ARG A 351 -16.48 2.96 -0.78
C ARG A 351 -15.11 2.32 -0.51
N HIS A 352 -14.71 2.14 0.75
CA HIS A 352 -13.35 1.72 1.09
C HIS A 352 -13.32 0.55 2.09
N THR A 353 -14.20 -0.43 1.87
CA THR A 353 -14.13 -1.76 2.50
C THR A 353 -13.53 -2.78 1.56
N TRP A 354 -12.90 -3.85 2.10
CA TRP A 354 -12.41 -4.93 1.25
C TRP A 354 -13.55 -5.54 0.44
N ARG A 355 -14.73 -5.74 1.04
CA ARG A 355 -15.94 -6.18 0.33
C ARG A 355 -16.26 -5.32 -0.89
N TYR A 356 -16.22 -4.00 -0.76
CA TYR A 356 -16.45 -3.09 -1.89
C TYR A 356 -15.37 -3.26 -2.97
N GLN A 357 -14.10 -3.23 -2.59
CA GLN A 357 -12.99 -3.34 -3.55
C GLN A 357 -13.00 -4.69 -4.27
N LEU A 358 -13.26 -5.79 -3.56
CA LEU A 358 -13.30 -7.15 -4.08
C LEU A 358 -14.45 -7.40 -5.06
N GLN A 359 -15.55 -6.64 -5.00
CA GLN A 359 -16.61 -6.73 -6.02
C GLN A 359 -16.07 -6.41 -7.43
N SER A 360 -15.12 -5.48 -7.54
CA SER A 360 -14.47 -5.17 -8.82
C SER A 360 -13.62 -6.35 -9.32
N LEU A 361 -12.87 -6.97 -8.41
CA LEU A 361 -12.06 -8.17 -8.66
C LEU A 361 -12.92 -9.34 -9.15
N MET A 362 -14.09 -9.52 -8.55
CA MET A 362 -15.03 -10.56 -8.95
C MET A 362 -15.49 -10.37 -10.39
N ARG A 363 -15.80 -9.14 -10.82
CA ARG A 363 -16.21 -8.91 -12.22
C ARG A 363 -15.11 -9.31 -13.19
N GLU A 364 -13.86 -8.96 -12.88
CA GLU A 364 -12.71 -9.34 -13.70
C GLU A 364 -12.51 -10.85 -13.73
N TYR A 365 -12.61 -11.53 -12.58
CA TYR A 365 -12.57 -12.99 -12.49
C TYR A 365 -13.59 -13.64 -13.43
N HIS A 366 -14.84 -13.17 -13.44
CA HIS A 366 -15.89 -13.73 -14.31
C HIS A 366 -15.56 -13.53 -15.79
N LEU A 367 -15.11 -12.33 -16.19
CA LEU A 367 -14.70 -12.05 -17.57
C LEU A 367 -13.55 -12.96 -18.04
N LEU A 368 -12.56 -13.17 -17.18
CA LEU A 368 -11.41 -14.03 -17.49
C LEU A 368 -11.80 -15.51 -17.56
N ALA A 369 -12.69 -15.95 -16.67
CA ALA A 369 -13.20 -17.33 -16.69
C ALA A 369 -14.03 -17.61 -17.97
N GLU A 370 -14.86 -16.66 -18.41
CA GLU A 370 -15.65 -16.77 -19.64
C GLU A 370 -14.77 -16.81 -20.90
N THR A 371 -13.74 -15.96 -20.96
CA THR A 371 -12.81 -15.91 -22.10
C THR A 371 -12.01 -17.21 -22.23
N SER A 372 -11.54 -17.76 -21.10
CA SER A 372 -10.84 -19.05 -21.08
C SER A 372 -11.75 -20.22 -21.48
N ALA A 373 -13.02 -20.22 -21.06
CA ALA A 373 -13.98 -21.25 -21.45
C ALA A 373 -14.28 -21.22 -22.97
N GLN A 374 -14.38 -20.04 -23.57
CA GLN A 374 -14.59 -19.87 -25.02
C GLN A 374 -13.36 -20.29 -25.83
N ALA A 375 -12.15 -20.02 -25.35
CA ALA A 375 -10.91 -20.45 -26.01
C ALA A 375 -10.71 -21.98 -25.99
N VAL A 376 -11.21 -22.65 -24.94
CA VAL A 376 -11.17 -24.12 -24.86
C VAL A 376 -12.28 -24.77 -25.71
N ALA A 377 -13.43 -24.12 -25.87
CA ALA A 377 -14.54 -24.63 -26.69
C ALA A 377 -14.37 -24.39 -28.21
N SER A 378 -13.38 -23.58 -28.60
CA SER A 378 -13.07 -23.25 -30.01
C SER A 378 -11.82 -23.96 -30.54
N CYS A 379 -11.18 -24.79 -29.71
CA CYS A 379 -10.21 -25.82 -30.09
C CYS A 379 -10.92 -27.18 -30.10
#